data_AF-A0A5P2G3A5-F1
#
_entry.id   AF-A0A5P2G3A5-F1
#
_cell.length_a   1.000
_cell.length_b   1.000
_cell.length_c   1.000
_cell.angle_alpha   90.00
_cell.angle_beta   90.00
_cell.angle_gamma   90.00
#
_symmetry.space_group_name_H-M   'P 1'
#
loop_
_entity.id
_entity.type
_entity.pdbx_description
1 polymer ?
#
loop_
_entity_poly.entity_id
_entity_poly.type
_entity_poly.pdbx_seq_one_letter_code
_entity_poly.pdbx_strand_id
1 'polypeptide(L)'
;MSEGKELAKVDNGLIENIKSIVLSASKNIARKLNNELFLTNWQIGKEIIEMERKNNIDTKISRQIIIGLSKLLTQKIRNEFSRSNLFNMRKFYMQYPDVQTESGHLTWSFISELQMN
;
A
#
# COMPACT_ATOMS: atom_id res chain seq x y z
N MET A 1 22.26 -6.79 -53.65
CA MET A 1 22.13 -5.95 -52.44
C MET A 1 21.15 -6.65 -51.53
N SER A 2 21.66 -7.20 -50.43
CA SER A 2 21.10 -8.33 -49.67
C SER A 2 20.61 -7.91 -48.29
N GLU A 3 19.93 -6.78 -48.18
CA GLU A 3 19.47 -6.23 -46.89
C GLU A 3 18.25 -6.99 -46.30
N GLY A 4 17.62 -7.88 -47.06
CA GLY A 4 16.34 -8.50 -46.70
C GLY A 4 16.38 -9.86 -46.02
N LYS A 5 17.55 -10.42 -45.68
CA LYS A 5 17.68 -11.80 -45.15
C LYS A 5 18.30 -11.94 -43.76
N GLU A 6 18.56 -10.83 -43.09
CA GLU A 6 19.37 -10.79 -41.86
C GLU A 6 18.60 -10.30 -40.62
N LEU A 7 17.28 -10.40 -40.63
CA LEU A 7 16.54 -10.61 -39.38
C LEU A 7 16.79 -12.06 -38.96
N ALA A 8 18.05 -12.34 -38.58
CA ALA A 8 18.46 -13.56 -37.92
C ALA A 8 17.38 -13.90 -36.88
N LYS A 9 16.83 -15.12 -36.96
CA LYS A 9 15.92 -15.71 -35.96
C LYS A 9 16.20 -15.05 -34.61
N VAL A 10 15.29 -14.18 -34.16
CA VAL A 10 15.51 -13.43 -32.91
C VAL A 10 15.95 -14.44 -31.86
N ASP A 11 17.15 -14.26 -31.33
CA ASP A 11 17.75 -15.24 -30.44
C ASP A 11 16.82 -15.41 -29.23
N ASN A 12 16.29 -16.62 -29.05
CA ASN A 12 15.43 -16.93 -27.92
C ASN A 12 16.13 -16.62 -26.58
N GLY A 13 17.47 -16.73 -26.53
CA GLY A 13 18.26 -16.31 -25.38
C GLY A 13 18.13 -14.81 -25.09
N LEU A 14 18.20 -13.96 -26.12
CA LEU A 14 17.98 -12.52 -26.01
C LEU A 14 16.54 -12.20 -25.55
N ILE A 15 15.54 -12.88 -26.09
CA ILE A 15 14.13 -12.68 -25.69
C ILE A 15 13.92 -13.03 -24.22
N GLU A 16 14.40 -14.19 -23.76
CA GLU A 16 14.25 -14.61 -22.37
C GLU A 16 15.03 -13.71 -21.40
N ASN A 17 16.20 -13.21 -21.80
CA ASN A 17 16.95 -12.24 -21.02
C ASN A 17 16.19 -10.92 -20.86
N ILE A 18 15.65 -10.36 -21.95
CA ILE A 18 14.83 -9.14 -21.91
C ILE A 18 13.59 -9.35 -21.02
N LYS A 19 12.90 -10.48 -21.19
CA LYS A 19 11.74 -10.84 -20.37
C LYS A 19 12.09 -10.93 -18.89
N SER A 20 13.20 -11.57 -18.54
CA SER A 20 13.67 -11.68 -17.15
C SER A 20 13.96 -10.30 -16.53
N ILE A 21 14.59 -9.40 -17.28
CA ILE A 21 14.85 -8.02 -16.84
C ILE A 21 13.53 -7.30 -16.54
N VAL A 22 12.57 -7.35 -17.47
CA VAL A 22 11.27 -6.68 -17.33
C VAL A 22 10.48 -7.25 -16.15
N LEU A 23 10.40 -8.58 -16.03
CA LEU A 23 9.68 -9.23 -14.93
C LEU A 23 10.30 -8.91 -13.56
N SER A 24 11.64 -8.92 -13.49
CA SER A 24 12.37 -8.58 -12.26
C SER A 24 12.16 -7.12 -11.87
N ALA A 25 12.22 -6.20 -12.83
CA ALA A 25 11.96 -4.77 -12.60
C ALA A 25 10.53 -4.54 -12.10
N SER A 26 9.52 -5.13 -12.76
CA SER A 26 8.12 -5.04 -12.37
C SER A 26 7.87 -5.58 -10.95
N LYS A 27 8.46 -6.75 -10.62
CA LYS A 27 8.38 -7.33 -9.27
C LYS A 27 9.01 -6.41 -8.22
N ASN A 28 10.15 -5.81 -8.54
CA ASN A 28 10.83 -4.89 -7.63
C ASN A 28 10.03 -3.60 -7.39
N ILE A 29 9.43 -3.04 -8.44
CA ILE A 29 8.55 -1.86 -8.34
C ILE A 29 7.34 -2.19 -7.47
N ALA A 30 6.66 -3.31 -7.74
CA ALA A 30 5.52 -3.75 -6.94
C ALA A 30 5.89 -3.92 -5.46
N ARG A 31 7.02 -4.54 -5.16
CA ARG A 31 7.52 -4.68 -3.78
C ARG A 31 7.74 -3.34 -3.09
N LYS A 32 8.41 -2.39 -3.76
CA LYS A 32 8.64 -1.05 -3.21
C LYS A 32 7.33 -0.31 -2.94
N LEU A 33 6.41 -0.30 -3.90
CA LEU A 33 5.11 0.35 -3.74
C LEU A 33 4.30 -0.29 -2.61
N ASN A 34 4.31 -1.62 -2.49
CA ASN A 34 3.62 -2.31 -1.41
C ASN A 34 4.19 -1.91 -0.04
N ASN A 35 5.51 -1.82 0.10
CA ASN A 35 6.15 -1.39 1.33
C ASN A 35 5.77 0.07 1.68
N GLU A 36 5.79 0.98 0.71
CA GLU A 36 5.40 2.37 0.93
C GLU A 36 3.91 2.49 1.31
N LEU A 37 3.02 1.75 0.65
CA LEU A 37 1.61 1.72 0.99
C LEU A 37 1.39 1.19 2.41
N PHE A 38 2.08 0.10 2.76
CA PHE A 38 2.01 -0.49 4.09
C PHE A 38 2.44 0.50 5.17
N LEU A 39 3.62 1.11 5.01
CA LEU A 39 4.16 2.10 5.94
C LEU A 39 3.25 3.33 6.03
N THR A 40 2.73 3.83 4.91
CA THR A 40 1.81 4.97 4.88
C THR A 40 0.55 4.69 5.71
N ASN A 41 -0.08 3.53 5.49
CA ASN A 41 -1.29 3.14 6.23
C ASN A 41 -1.01 2.98 7.73
N TRP A 42 0.13 2.39 8.07
CA TRP A 42 0.56 2.24 9.47
C TRP A 42 0.77 3.61 10.14
N GLN A 43 1.48 4.53 9.46
CA GLN A 43 1.76 5.87 9.97
C GLN A 43 0.47 6.68 10.17
N ILE A 44 -0.49 6.60 9.24
CA ILE A 44 -1.79 7.25 9.41
C ILE A 44 -2.52 6.69 10.64
N GLY A 45 -2.50 5.36 10.81
CA GLY A 45 -3.06 4.70 11.99
C GLY A 45 -2.42 5.18 13.29
N LYS A 46 -1.09 5.34 13.29
CA LYS A 46 -0.32 5.87 14.40
C LYS A 46 -0.76 7.28 14.78
N GLU A 47 -0.80 8.19 13.80
CA GLU A 47 -1.23 9.57 14.03
C GLU A 47 -2.63 9.66 14.64
N ILE A 48 -3.57 8.82 14.17
CA ILE A 48 -4.93 8.77 14.73
C ILE A 48 -4.89 8.34 16.21
N ILE A 49 -4.20 7.24 16.53
CA ILE A 49 -4.13 6.72 17.90
C ILE A 49 -3.38 7.66 18.84
N GLU A 50 -2.28 8.27 18.40
CA GLU A 50 -1.53 9.22 19.21
C GLU A 50 -2.35 10.48 19.51
N MET A 51 -3.08 11.00 18.52
CA MET A 51 -4.03 12.10 18.73
C MET A 51 -5.13 11.72 19.71
N GLU A 52 -5.72 10.52 19.60
CA GLU A 52 -6.75 10.05 20.52
C GLU A 52 -6.24 9.95 21.96
N ARG A 53 -5.06 9.34 22.15
CA ARG A 53 -4.42 9.19 23.46
C ARG A 53 -4.08 10.54 24.09
N LYS A 54 -3.45 11.43 23.31
CA LYS A 54 -3.05 12.77 23.76
C LYS A 54 -4.24 13.59 24.29
N ASN A 55 -5.41 13.41 23.69
CA ASN A 55 -6.61 14.18 24.01
C ASN A 55 -7.62 13.39 24.88
N ASN A 56 -7.25 12.22 25.41
CA ASN A 56 -8.13 11.34 26.20
C ASN A 56 -9.48 11.06 25.50
N ILE A 57 -9.44 10.84 24.20
CA ILE A 57 -10.62 10.66 23.36
C ILE A 57 -11.17 9.25 23.54
N ASP A 58 -12.46 9.16 23.88
CA ASP A 58 -13.17 7.88 23.92
C ASP A 58 -13.51 7.34 22.52
N THR A 59 -13.95 6.09 22.46
CA THR A 59 -14.31 5.41 21.21
C THR A 59 -15.46 6.10 20.46
N LYS A 60 -16.41 6.73 21.15
CA LYS A 60 -17.58 7.37 20.53
C LYS A 60 -17.18 8.66 19.83
N ILE A 61 -16.30 9.45 20.44
CA ILE A 61 -15.77 10.69 19.88
C ILE A 61 -14.76 10.38 18.78
N SER A 62 -13.87 9.40 18.98
CA SER A 62 -12.94 8.89 17.97
C SER A 62 -13.66 8.56 16.65
N ARG A 63 -14.79 7.85 16.72
CA ARG A 63 -15.59 7.51 15.54
C ARG A 63 -16.05 8.74 14.76
N GLN A 64 -16.46 9.80 15.46
CA GLN A 64 -16.90 11.04 14.83
C GLN A 64 -15.75 11.79 14.18
N ILE A 65 -14.58 11.83 14.84
CA ILE A 65 -13.36 12.43 14.29
C ILE A 65 -12.97 11.74 12.98
N ILE A 66 -12.98 10.40 12.94
CA ILE A 66 -12.63 9.63 11.74
C ILE A 66 -13.62 9.89 10.59
N ILE A 67 -14.91 10.05 10.89
CA ILE A 67 -15.92 10.43 9.88
C ILE A 67 -15.63 11.83 9.32
N GLY A 68 -15.27 12.78 10.18
CA GLY A 68 -14.86 14.13 9.78
C GLY A 68 -13.60 14.12 8.91
N LEU A 69 -12.57 13.40 9.36
CA LEU A 69 -11.31 13.21 8.62
C LEU A 69 -11.56 12.63 7.23
N SER A 70 -12.41 11.61 7.11
CA SER A 70 -12.72 11.01 5.81
C SER A 70 -13.28 12.04 4.82
N LYS A 71 -14.22 12.88 5.26
CA LYS A 71 -14.80 13.93 4.41
C LYS A 71 -13.73 14.93 3.97
N LEU A 72 -12.92 15.41 4.90
CA LEU A 72 -11.90 16.42 4.63
C LEU A 72 -10.77 15.88 3.74
N LEU A 73 -10.28 14.67 4.00
CA LEU A 73 -9.18 14.06 3.27
C LEU A 73 -9.59 13.62 1.87
N THR A 74 -10.81 13.08 1.71
CA THR A 74 -11.33 12.71 0.39
C THR A 74 -11.51 13.94 -0.52
N GLN A 75 -11.90 15.08 0.05
CA GLN A 75 -12.01 16.35 -0.69
C GLN A 75 -10.65 16.93 -1.10
N LYS A 76 -9.63 16.80 -0.25
CA LYS A 76 -8.33 17.48 -0.42
C LYS A 76 -7.29 16.66 -1.16
N ILE A 77 -7.33 15.34 -1.03
CA ILE A 77 -6.26 14.46 -1.51
C ILE A 77 -6.85 13.58 -2.60
N ARG A 78 -7.51 12.47 -2.26
CA ARG A 78 -8.13 11.55 -3.23
C ARG A 78 -9.05 10.52 -2.53
N ASN A 79 -9.74 9.70 -3.31
CA ASN A 79 -10.82 8.80 -2.86
C ASN A 79 -10.39 7.65 -1.93
N GLU A 80 -9.08 7.41 -1.72
CA GLU A 80 -8.64 6.35 -0.83
C GLU A 80 -8.96 6.63 0.66
N PHE A 81 -9.26 7.87 1.06
CA PHE A 81 -9.52 8.23 2.46
C PHE A 81 -10.98 8.03 2.89
N SER A 82 -11.59 6.94 2.44
CA SER A 82 -12.93 6.55 2.90
C SER A 82 -12.96 6.28 4.40
N ARG A 83 -14.16 6.36 5.00
CA ARG A 83 -14.37 6.09 6.43
C ARG A 83 -13.79 4.73 6.84
N SER A 84 -14.16 3.69 6.10
CA SER A 84 -13.68 2.33 6.33
C SER A 84 -12.15 2.29 6.29
N ASN A 85 -11.54 2.94 5.29
CA ASN A 85 -10.09 2.90 5.16
C ASN A 85 -9.37 3.53 6.37
N LEU A 86 -9.83 4.68 6.84
CA LEU A 86 -9.25 5.30 8.05
C LEU A 86 -9.44 4.46 9.31
N PHE A 87 -10.58 3.79 9.48
CA PHE A 87 -10.76 2.83 10.59
C PHE A 87 -9.79 1.66 10.48
N ASN A 88 -9.49 1.21 9.26
CA ASN A 88 -8.56 0.11 9.01
C ASN A 88 -7.14 0.50 9.34
N MET A 89 -6.69 1.67 8.90
CA MET A 89 -5.38 2.22 9.23
C MET A 89 -5.23 2.33 10.75
N ARG A 90 -6.23 2.89 11.45
CA ARG A 90 -6.26 2.94 12.92
C ARG A 90 -6.15 1.55 13.57
N LYS A 91 -6.98 0.59 13.12
CA LYS A 91 -6.97 -0.79 13.62
C LYS A 91 -5.61 -1.44 13.38
N PHE A 92 -5.02 -1.20 12.21
CA PHE A 92 -3.75 -1.77 11.79
C PHE A 92 -2.62 -1.33 12.73
N TYR A 93 -2.48 -0.03 13.03
CA TYR A 93 -1.50 0.42 14.02
C TYR A 93 -1.75 -0.16 15.42
N MET A 94 -3.02 -0.22 15.84
CA MET A 94 -3.39 -0.76 17.15
C MET A 94 -3.02 -2.25 17.29
N GLN A 95 -3.11 -3.02 16.21
CA GLN A 95 -2.76 -4.44 16.19
C GLN A 95 -1.24 -4.67 16.06
N TYR A 96 -0.52 -3.79 15.38
CA TYR A 96 0.90 -3.93 15.08
C TYR A 96 1.68 -2.66 15.44
N PRO A 97 1.81 -2.32 16.73
CA PRO A 97 2.47 -1.09 17.16
C PRO A 97 3.98 -1.05 16.87
N ASP A 98 4.63 -2.20 16.68
CA ASP A 98 6.09 -2.32 16.51
C ASP A 98 6.47 -2.85 15.10
N VAL A 99 5.81 -2.35 14.05
CA VAL A 99 5.92 -2.91 12.67
C VAL A 99 7.27 -2.73 11.98
N GLN A 100 8.28 -2.15 12.65
CA GLN A 100 9.59 -1.87 12.07
C GLN A 100 10.36 -3.12 11.59
N THR A 101 9.91 -4.34 11.92
CA THR A 101 10.71 -5.57 11.74
C THR A 101 10.31 -6.52 10.62
N GLU A 102 9.14 -6.40 9.96
CA GLU A 102 8.74 -7.38 8.93
C GLU A 102 8.14 -6.75 7.66
N SER A 103 8.93 -5.94 6.96
CA SER A 103 8.61 -5.50 5.59
C SER A 103 8.86 -6.64 4.59
N GLY A 104 7.99 -7.65 4.61
CA GLY A 104 8.08 -8.82 3.73
C GLY A 104 6.86 -9.05 2.85
N HIS A 105 5.66 -9.14 3.44
CA HIS A 105 4.55 -9.84 2.77
C HIS A 105 3.13 -9.32 3.08
N LEU A 106 2.96 -8.02 3.33
CA LEU A 106 1.62 -7.47 3.61
C LEU A 106 1.27 -6.40 2.58
N THR A 107 0.43 -6.79 1.61
CA THR A 107 -0.15 -5.87 0.62
C THR A 107 -1.44 -5.26 1.16
N TRP A 108 -1.85 -4.12 0.61
CA TRP A 108 -3.16 -3.53 0.92
C TRP A 108 -4.33 -4.48 0.62
N SER A 109 -4.16 -5.39 -0.37
CA SER A 109 -5.11 -6.47 -0.63
C SER A 109 -5.25 -7.42 0.55
N PHE A 110 -4.15 -7.76 1.24
CA PHE A 110 -4.19 -8.61 2.44
C PHE A 110 -4.90 -7.93 3.63
N ILE A 111 -4.66 -6.63 3.85
CA ILE A 111 -5.38 -5.86 4.89
C ILE A 111 -6.87 -5.71 4.54
N SER A 112 -7.20 -5.59 3.26
CA SER A 112 -8.59 -5.53 2.77
C SER A 112 -9.29 -6.91 2.85
N GLU A 113 -8.56 -8.01 2.69
CA GLU A 113 -9.06 -9.39 2.84
C GLU A 113 -9.33 -9.77 4.31
N LEU A 114 -8.55 -9.25 5.26
CA LEU A 114 -8.82 -9.37 6.70
C LEU A 114 -10.16 -8.74 7.15
N GLN A 115 -10.94 -8.19 6.22
CA GLN A 115 -12.23 -7.54 6.47
C GLN A 115 -13.43 -8.31 5.94
N MET A 116 -13.20 -9.42 5.24
CA MET A 116 -14.28 -10.26 4.71
C MET A 116 -14.58 -11.51 5.56
N ASN A 117 -13.88 -11.70 6.68
CA ASN A 117 -14.13 -12.75 7.68
C ASN A 117 -14.39 -12.16 9.07
#